data_AF-A0A7X0PBN7-F1
#
_entry.id   AF-A0A7X0PBN7-F1
#
_cell.length_a   1.000
_cell.length_b   1.000
_cell.length_c   1.000
_cell.angle_alpha   90.00
_cell.angle_beta   90.00
_cell.angle_gamma   90.00
#
_symmetry.space_group_name_H-M   'P 1'
#
loop_
_entity.id
_entity.type
_entity.pdbx_description
1 polymer ?
#
loop_
_entity_poly.entity_id
_entity_poly.type
_entity_poly.pdbx_seq_one_letter_code
_entity_poly.pdbx_strand_id
1 'polypeptide(L)' 'MSDKQAGTSSGQVELDGFIGDWTVNDGRLKLTCLTAGAPPKEAQVDEDPEALAKLLLRELLDEWKRTRP' A
#
# COMPACT_ATOMS: atom_id res chain seq x y z
N MET A 1 -32.52 5.19 -4.63
CA MET A 1 -31.66 4.25 -5.38
C MET A 1 -30.26 4.51 -4.85
N SER A 2 -29.63 3.57 -4.16
CA SER A 2 -28.29 3.78 -3.61
C SER A 2 -27.29 3.53 -4.73
N ASP A 3 -26.64 4.59 -5.18
CA ASP A 3 -25.48 4.51 -6.06
C ASP A 3 -24.47 3.55 -5.45
N LYS A 4 -24.26 2.42 -6.13
CA LYS A 4 -23.16 1.49 -5.86
C LYS A 4 -21.89 2.25 -6.21
N GLN A 5 -21.35 3.00 -5.25
CA GLN A 5 -20.03 3.59 -5.34
C GLN A 5 -19.07 2.42 -5.51
N ALA A 6 -18.57 2.20 -6.72
CA ALA A 6 -17.44 1.31 -6.97
C ALA A 6 -16.30 1.87 -6.10
N GLY A 7 -16.09 1.24 -4.94
CA GLY A 7 -15.47 1.87 -3.78
C GLY A 7 -13.98 2.03 -3.97
N THR A 8 -13.56 3.09 -4.65
CA THR A 8 -12.19 3.56 -4.59
C THR A 8 -11.91 4.01 -3.17
N SER A 9 -11.02 3.29 -2.48
CA SER A 9 -10.54 3.60 -1.13
C SER A 9 -9.08 4.02 -1.19
N SER A 10 -8.65 4.95 -0.36
CA SER A 10 -7.26 5.39 -0.31
C SER A 10 -6.88 5.87 1.08
N GLY A 11 -5.59 5.87 1.37
CA GLY A 11 -5.06 6.32 2.64
C GLY A 11 -3.55 6.36 2.68
N GLN A 12 -3.02 6.65 3.86
CA GLN A 12 -1.60 6.66 4.15
C GLN A 12 -1.32 5.75 5.34
N VAL A 13 -0.16 5.11 5.33
CA VAL A 13 0.36 4.31 6.46
C VAL A 13 1.79 4.71 6.76
N GLU A 14 2.16 4.65 8.03
CA GLU A 14 3.52 4.89 8.48
C GLU A 14 4.08 3.62 9.14
N LEU A 15 5.33 3.30 8.81
CA LEU A 15 6.06 2.18 9.39
C LEU A 15 7.54 2.51 9.52
N ASP A 16 8.10 2.43 10.73
CA ASP A 16 9.52 2.71 11.01
C ASP A 16 10.01 4.09 10.47
N GLY A 17 9.15 5.10 10.48
CA GLY A 17 9.44 6.44 9.92
C GLY A 17 9.33 6.55 8.39
N PHE A 18 8.92 5.47 7.71
CA PHE A 18 8.63 5.47 6.29
C PHE A 18 7.13 5.64 6.05
N ILE A 19 6.79 6.55 5.14
CA ILE A 19 5.40 6.84 4.77
C ILE A 19 5.08 6.14 3.45
N GLY A 20 3.95 5.44 3.41
CA GLY A 20 3.40 4.80 2.22
C GLY A 20 1.98 5.26 1.91
N ASP A 21 1.75 5.65 0.66
CA ASP A 21 0.42 5.97 0.13
C ASP A 21 -0.18 4.73 -0.52
N TRP A 22 -1.44 4.45 -0.22
CA TRP A 22 -2.16 3.36 -0.84
C TRP A 22 -3.48 3.80 -1.47
N THR A 23 -3.83 3.10 -2.55
CA THR A 23 -5.10 3.25 -3.27
C THR A 23 -5.64 1.87 -3.61
N VAL A 24 -6.95 1.68 -3.48
CA VAL A 24 -7.67 0.46 -3.85
C VAL A 24 -8.53 0.79 -5.06
N ASN A 25 -8.29 0.08 -6.15
CA ASN A 25 -9.10 0.14 -7.37
C ASN A 25 -9.50 -1.28 -7.76
N ASP A 26 -10.79 -1.52 -7.95
CA ASP A 26 -11.34 -2.84 -8.33
C ASP A 26 -10.85 -3.98 -7.44
N GLY A 27 -10.81 -3.75 -6.11
CA GLY A 27 -10.33 -4.74 -5.13
C GLY A 27 -8.82 -4.94 -5.12
N ARG A 28 -8.05 -4.21 -5.92
CA ARG A 28 -6.58 -4.25 -5.93
C ARG A 28 -6.00 -3.04 -5.22
N LEU A 29 -5.20 -3.30 -4.19
CA LEU A 29 -4.43 -2.27 -3.50
C LEU A 29 -3.11 -2.04 -4.23
N LYS A 30 -2.77 -0.77 -4.45
CA LYS A 30 -1.46 -0.30 -4.88
C LYS A 30 -0.87 0.58 -3.79
N LEU A 31 0.30 0.18 -3.27
CA LEU A 31 1.09 0.90 -2.28
C LEU A 31 2.33 1.50 -2.93
N THR A 32 2.58 2.79 -2.68
CA THR A 32 3.81 3.50 -3.05
C THR A 32 4.48 4.03 -1.79
N CYS A 33 5.73 3.66 -1.54
CA CYS A 33 6.51 4.28 -0.46
C CYS A 33 7.00 5.67 -0.92
N LEU A 34 6.67 6.73 -0.19
CA LEU A 34 7.06 8.10 -0.52
C LEU A 34 8.50 8.43 -0.10
N THR A 35 9.01 7.68 0.87
CA THR A 35 10.29 7.95 1.55
C THR A 35 11.42 7.06 1.04
N ALA A 36 11.09 5.90 0.49
CA ALA A 36 12.02 5.01 -0.19
C ALA A 36 11.75 5.06 -1.70
N GLY A 37 12.78 5.26 -2.52
CA GLY A 37 12.69 5.14 -3.99
C GLY A 37 12.52 3.70 -4.50
N ALA A 38 11.79 2.87 -3.76
CA ALA A 38 11.46 1.50 -4.15
C ALA A 38 10.25 1.49 -5.10
N PRO A 39 10.16 0.52 -6.03
CA PRO A 39 8.99 0.39 -6.88
C PRO A 39 7.72 0.10 -6.04
N PRO A 40 6.54 0.54 -6.51
CA PRO A 40 5.29 0.30 -5.81
C PRO A 40 4.96 -1.21 -5.75
N LYS A 41 4.26 -1.62 -4.69
CA LYS A 41 3.74 -2.98 -4.53
C LYS A 41 2.24 -3.01 -4.71
N GLU A 42 1.74 -4.13 -5.23
CA GLU A 42 0.32 -4.31 -5.50
C GLU A 42 -0.16 -5.68 -5.05
N ALA A 43 -1.35 -5.74 -4.45
CA ALA A 43 -1.96 -6.98 -3.98
C ALA A 43 -3.50 -6.90 -4.03
N GLN A 44 -4.17 -8.05 -4.03
CA GLN A 44 -5.62 -8.13 -3.87
C GLN A 44 -6.01 -7.82 -2.42
N VAL A 45 -7.06 -7.02 -2.24
CA VAL A 45 -7.68 -6.72 -0.95
C VAL A 45 -8.70 -7.79 -0.65
N ASP A 46 -8.48 -8.53 0.44
CA ASP A 46 -9.43 -9.53 0.92
C ASP A 46 -10.38 -8.92 1.97
N GLU A 47 -9.81 -8.29 3.00
CA GLU A 47 -10.57 -7.72 4.12
C GLU A 47 -10.22 -6.24 4.39
N ASP A 48 -9.04 -5.98 4.97
CA ASP A 48 -8.63 -4.64 5.43
C ASP A 48 -7.51 -4.06 4.55
N PRO A 49 -7.80 -3.02 3.74
CA PRO A 49 -6.79 -2.40 2.89
C PRO A 49 -5.71 -1.66 3.68
N GLU A 50 -5.99 -1.11 4.86
CA GLU A 50 -4.96 -0.42 5.66
C GLU A 50 -3.98 -1.44 6.26
N ALA A 51 -4.49 -2.57 6.77
CA ALA A 51 -3.65 -3.65 7.26
C ALA A 51 -2.77 -4.23 6.13
N LEU A 52 -3.35 -4.45 4.94
CA LEU A 52 -2.60 -4.89 3.77
C LEU A 52 -1.55 -3.85 3.34
N ALA A 53 -1.87 -2.56 3.35
CA ALA A 53 -0.92 -1.49 3.05
C ALA A 53 0.28 -1.49 3.99
N LYS A 54 0.08 -1.72 5.31
CA LYS A 54 1.18 -1.84 6.28
C LYS A 54 2.07 -3.06 5.99
N LEU A 55 1.47 -4.19 5.62
CA LEU A 55 2.21 -5.40 5.24
C LEU A 55 3.06 -5.17 3.97
N LEU A 56 2.46 -4.61 2.93
CA LEU A 56 3.18 -4.28 1.69
C LEU A 56 4.29 -3.26 1.95
N LEU A 57 4.08 -2.29 2.86
CA LEU A 57 5.11 -1.31 3.20
C LEU A 57 6.28 -2.01 3.89
N ARG A 58 6.01 -2.93 4.81
CA ARG A 58 7.06 -3.71 5.47
C ARG A 58 7.90 -4.51 4.47
N GLU A 59 7.24 -5.26 3.59
CA GLU A 59 7.94 -6.06 2.57
C GLU A 59 8.80 -5.20 1.64
N LEU A 60 8.24 -4.09 1.15
CA LEU A 60 8.96 -3.15 0.30
C LEU A 60 10.20 -2.61 1.01
N LEU A 61 10.11 -2.26 2.29
CA LEU A 61 11.25 -1.79 3.07
C LEU A 61 12.28 -2.88 3.32
N ASP A 62 11.85 -4.12 3.59
CA ASP A 62 12.76 -5.24 3.80
C ASP A 62 13.52 -5.59 2.50
N GLU A 63 12.86 -5.54 1.34
CA GLU A 63 13.49 -5.67 0.02
C GLU A 63 14.46 -4.50 -0.29
N TRP A 64 14.02 -3.28 -0.02
CA TRP A 64 14.84 -2.08 -0.20
C TRP A 64 16.10 -2.11 0.68
N LYS A 65 15.99 -2.54 1.94
CA LYS A 65 17.13 -2.68 2.85
C LYS A 65 18.13 -3.73 2.35
N ARG A 66 17.66 -4.84 1.76
CA ARG A 66 18.51 -5.91 1.20
C ARG A 66 19.24 -5.51 -0.09
N THR A 67 18.70 -4.55 -0.83
CA THR A 67 19.25 -4.11 -2.12
C THR A 67 20.14 -2.87 -2.00
N ARG A 68 20.29 -2.32 -0.80
CA ARG A 68 21.20 -1.22 -0.50
C ARG A 68 22.63 -1.76 -0.27
N PRO A 69 23.66 -1.18 -0.90
CA PRO A 69 25.06 -1.53 -0.67
C PRO A 69 25.56 -1.07 0.71
#